data_AF-A0A1M5MCD5-F1
#
_entry.id   AF-A0A1M5MCD5-F1
#
_cell.length_a   1.000
_cell.length_b   1.000
_cell.length_c   1.000
_cell.angle_alpha   90.00
_cell.angle_beta   90.00
_cell.angle_gamma   90.00
#
_symmetry.space_group_name_H-M   'P 1'
#
loop_
_entity.id
_entity.type
_entity.pdbx_description
1 polymer ?
#
loop_
_entity_poly.entity_id
_entity_poly.type
_entity_poly.pdbx_seq_one_letter_code
_entity_poly.pdbx_strand_id
1 'polypeptide(L)'
;MQPNNILSSLCYFSVFFAPFLFPIIVYFVAETNVKKHAKSALGMHLVPFITVVGLIIVTIMLGFSNLSDTVNGGVLIAVGMLAVIINIYYFILNIIRGIKVLNENE
;
A
#
# COMPACT_ATOMS: atom_id res chain seq x y z
N MET A 1 -19.81 -15.56 -8.29
CA MET A 1 -19.13 -14.27 -8.07
C MET A 1 -20.10 -13.16 -8.43
N GLN A 2 -20.39 -12.25 -7.49
CA GLN A 2 -21.27 -11.10 -7.73
C GLN A 2 -20.46 -9.93 -8.33
N PRO A 3 -21.05 -9.04 -9.15
CA PRO A 3 -20.37 -7.86 -9.69
C PRO A 3 -19.73 -6.98 -8.61
N ASN A 4 -20.39 -6.85 -7.46
CA ASN A 4 -19.88 -6.11 -6.30
C ASN A 4 -18.59 -6.70 -5.73
N ASN A 5 -18.41 -8.03 -5.82
CA ASN A 5 -17.23 -8.74 -5.31
C ASN A 5 -16.05 -8.58 -6.27
N ILE A 6 -16.33 -8.52 -7.58
CA ILE A 6 -15.33 -8.20 -8.60
C ILE A 6 -14.84 -6.76 -8.39
N LEU A 7 -15.74 -5.79 -8.27
CA LEU A 7 -15.36 -4.38 -8.07
C LEU A 7 -14.63 -4.15 -6.74
N SER A 8 -15.06 -4.83 -5.67
CA SER A 8 -14.42 -4.77 -4.35
C SER A 8 -13.04 -5.43 -4.34
N SER A 9 -12.87 -6.59 -4.99
CA SER A 9 -11.57 -7.26 -5.10
C SER A 9 -10.57 -6.45 -5.93
N LEU A 10 -11.03 -5.79 -6.99
CA LEU A 10 -10.20 -4.87 -7.77
C LEU A 10 -9.65 -3.70 -6.96
N CYS A 11 -10.36 -3.27 -5.89
CA CYS A 11 -9.81 -2.25 -5.00
C CYS A 11 -8.50 -2.71 -4.33
N TYR A 12 -8.41 -3.99 -3.95
CA TYR A 12 -7.19 -4.56 -3.38
C TYR A 12 -6.13 -4.85 -4.45
N PHE A 13 -6.53 -5.39 -5.62
CA PHE A 13 -5.63 -5.61 -6.75
C PHE A 13 -5.12 -4.33 -7.41
N SER A 14 -5.67 -3.18 -7.07
CA SER A 14 -5.13 -1.90 -7.53
C SER A 14 -3.66 -1.67 -7.16
N VAL A 15 -3.10 -2.45 -6.22
CA VAL A 15 -1.66 -2.49 -5.94
C VAL A 15 -0.82 -2.72 -7.21
N PHE A 16 -1.35 -3.39 -8.23
CA PHE A 16 -0.64 -3.70 -9.48
C PHE A 16 -0.65 -2.57 -10.52
N PHE A 17 -1.59 -1.63 -10.45
CA PHE A 17 -1.79 -0.67 -11.56
C PHE A 17 -2.11 0.76 -11.12
N ALA A 18 -2.87 0.96 -10.04
CA ALA A 18 -3.27 2.30 -9.58
C ALA A 18 -3.67 2.29 -8.09
N PRO A 19 -2.72 2.08 -7.16
CA PRO A 19 -3.00 1.74 -5.76
C PRO A 19 -3.96 2.71 -5.06
N PHE A 20 -3.82 4.01 -5.32
CA PHE A 20 -4.69 5.03 -4.71
C PHE A 20 -5.83 5.47 -5.61
N LEU A 21 -5.53 5.71 -6.89
CA LEU A 21 -6.50 6.31 -7.81
C LEU A 21 -7.72 5.42 -7.98
N PHE A 22 -7.53 4.11 -8.18
CA PHE A 22 -8.64 3.21 -8.42
C PHE A 22 -9.56 3.07 -7.19
N PRO A 23 -9.06 2.78 -5.97
CA PRO A 23 -9.94 2.70 -4.80
C PRO A 23 -10.57 4.05 -4.41
N ILE A 24 -9.91 5.18 -4.68
CA ILE A 24 -10.52 6.52 -4.52
C ILE A 24 -11.75 6.66 -5.42
N ILE A 25 -11.60 6.37 -6.72
CA ILE A 25 -12.71 6.47 -7.68
C ILE A 25 -13.87 5.57 -7.23
N VAL A 26 -13.58 4.30 -6.90
CA VAL A 26 -14.61 3.35 -6.45
C VAL A 26 -15.29 3.82 -5.16
N TYR A 27 -14.56 4.39 -4.22
CA TYR A 27 -15.13 4.94 -2.98
C TYR A 27 -16.17 6.04 -3.22
N PHE A 28 -16.00 6.86 -4.27
CA PHE A 28 -16.95 7.91 -4.61
C PHE A 28 -18.13 7.40 -5.44
N VAL A 29 -17.89 6.47 -6.36
CA VAL A 29 -18.87 6.07 -7.38
C VAL A 29 -19.73 4.86 -6.97
N ALA A 30 -19.22 3.93 -6.16
CA ALA A 30 -19.91 2.67 -5.86
C ALA A 30 -20.92 2.75 -4.70
N GLU A 31 -21.77 1.74 -4.57
CA GLU A 31 -22.73 1.59 -3.48
C GLU A 31 -22.07 1.23 -2.13
N THR A 32 -22.82 1.35 -1.03
CA THR A 32 -22.32 1.24 0.35
C THR A 32 -21.50 -0.02 0.64
N ASN A 33 -21.89 -1.18 0.09
CA ASN A 33 -21.22 -2.46 0.32
C ASN A 33 -19.80 -2.46 -0.29
N VAL A 34 -19.63 -1.90 -1.49
CA VAL A 34 -18.33 -1.79 -2.18
C VAL A 34 -17.47 -0.68 -1.57
N LYS A 35 -18.07 0.42 -1.11
CA LYS A 35 -17.34 1.54 -0.48
C LYS A 35 -16.51 1.12 0.73
N LYS A 36 -16.99 0.12 1.51
CA LYS A 36 -16.25 -0.41 2.65
C LYS A 36 -14.92 -1.04 2.23
N HIS A 37 -14.93 -1.84 1.15
CA HIS A 37 -13.73 -2.46 0.61
C HIS A 37 -12.79 -1.43 -0.04
N ALA A 38 -13.34 -0.45 -0.76
CA ALA A 38 -12.56 0.65 -1.32
C ALA A 38 -11.80 1.43 -0.22
N LYS A 39 -12.48 1.79 0.88
CA LYS A 39 -11.85 2.48 2.02
C LYS A 39 -10.79 1.61 2.71
N SER A 40 -11.06 0.31 2.86
CA SER A 40 -10.11 -0.65 3.44
C SER A 40 -8.85 -0.81 2.58
N ALA A 41 -9.01 -0.91 1.27
CA ALA A 41 -7.90 -0.98 0.32
C ALA A 41 -7.05 0.29 0.36
N LEU A 42 -7.67 1.48 0.40
CA LEU A 42 -6.93 2.75 0.54
C LEU A 42 -6.01 2.77 1.76
N GLY A 43 -6.50 2.30 2.91
CA GLY A 43 -5.69 2.21 4.12
C GLY A 43 -4.49 1.28 3.96
N MET A 44 -4.64 0.18 3.23
CA MET A 44 -3.53 -0.73 2.97
C MET A 44 -2.51 -0.21 1.97
N HIS A 45 -2.92 0.59 0.99
CA HIS A 45 -1.99 1.23 0.08
C HIS A 45 -1.25 2.39 0.74
N LEU A 46 -1.89 3.05 1.72
CA LEU A 46 -1.31 4.17 2.45
C LEU A 46 -0.03 3.78 3.21
N VAL A 47 0.04 2.58 3.77
CA VAL A 47 1.23 2.15 4.53
C VAL A 47 2.48 2.01 3.64
N PRO A 48 2.47 1.26 2.52
CA PRO A 48 3.50 1.30 1.48
C PRO A 48 3.91 2.72 1.04
N PHE A 49 2.93 3.61 0.87
CA PHE A 49 3.23 4.98 0.48
C PHE A 49 3.98 5.76 1.56
N ILE A 50 3.54 5.67 2.82
CA ILE A 50 4.20 6.33 3.95
C ILE A 50 5.62 5.79 4.13
N THR A 51 5.86 4.50 3.93
CA THR A 51 7.23 3.96 4.06
C THR A 51 8.16 4.47 2.96
N VAL A 52 7.68 4.60 1.72
CA VAL A 52 8.46 5.20 0.62
C VAL A 52 8.73 6.68 0.89
N VAL A 53 7.71 7.45 1.27
CA VAL A 53 7.86 8.87 1.63
C VAL A 53 8.83 9.03 2.81
N GLY A 54 8.70 8.20 3.83
CA GLY A 54 9.60 8.18 4.98
C GLY A 54 11.05 7.89 4.58
N LEU A 55 11.27 6.93 3.67
CA LEU A 55 12.61 6.62 3.15
C LEU A 55 13.22 7.81 2.39
N ILE A 56 12.43 8.52 1.60
CA ILE A 56 12.87 9.74 0.89
C ILE A 56 13.28 10.81 1.91
N ILE A 57 12.44 11.06 2.93
CA ILE A 57 12.73 12.03 3.99
C ILE A 57 14.02 11.68 4.73
N VAL A 58 14.18 10.42 5.15
CA VAL A 58 15.40 9.93 5.81
C VAL A 58 16.62 10.15 4.91
N THR A 59 16.52 9.81 3.63
CA THR A 59 17.63 9.99 2.66
C THR A 59 18.05 11.46 2.57
N ILE A 60 17.08 12.37 2.46
CA ILE A 60 17.34 13.82 2.43
C ILE A 60 18.00 14.26 3.74
N MET A 61 17.47 13.85 4.90
CA MET A 61 18.02 14.23 6.21
C MET A 61 19.46 13.73 6.41
N LEU A 62 19.76 12.51 5.98
CA LEU A 62 21.12 11.95 6.06
C LEU A 62 22.09 12.73 5.15
N GLY A 63 21.63 13.25 4.01
CA GLY A 63 22.44 14.09 3.12
C GLY A 63 22.87 15.44 3.73
N PHE A 64 22.20 15.90 4.79
CA PHE A 64 22.55 17.10 5.54
C PHE A 64 23.19 16.79 6.90
N SER A 65 23.47 15.51 7.21
CA SER A 65 24.03 15.13 8.50
C SER A 65 25.55 15.33 8.55
N ASN A 66 26.10 15.61 9.74
CA ASN A 66 27.55 15.66 9.97
C ASN A 66 28.13 14.29 10.40
N LEU A 67 27.39 13.20 10.17
CA LEU A 67 27.83 11.84 10.50
C LEU A 67 28.80 11.34 9.42
N SER A 68 29.58 10.30 9.74
CA SER A 68 30.43 9.66 8.73
C SER A 68 29.59 8.91 7.69
N ASP A 69 30.12 8.81 6.47
CA ASP A 69 29.46 8.12 5.36
C ASP A 69 29.14 6.65 5.68
N THR A 70 30.01 5.99 6.44
CA THR A 70 29.79 4.61 6.91
C THR A 70 28.54 4.52 7.78
N VAL A 71 28.34 5.47 8.69
CA VAL A 71 27.16 5.50 9.56
C VAL A 71 25.90 5.83 8.75
N ASN A 72 25.95 6.86 7.91
CA ASN A 72 24.84 7.25 7.04
C ASN A 72 24.39 6.10 6.12
N GLY A 73 25.35 5.42 5.48
CA GLY A 73 25.09 4.25 4.64
C GLY A 73 24.46 3.09 5.42
N GLY A 74 24.96 2.81 6.64
CA GLY A 74 24.39 1.79 7.52
C GLY A 74 22.94 2.08 7.90
N VAL A 75 22.61 3.33 8.24
CA VAL A 75 21.23 3.75 8.55
C VAL A 75 20.33 3.61 7.33
N LEU A 76 20.78 4.07 6.16
CA LEU A 76 19.99 3.98 4.94
C LEU A 76 19.67 2.53 4.55
N ILE A 77 20.65 1.64 4.65
CA ILE A 77 20.45 0.20 4.40
C ILE A 77 19.46 -0.40 5.40
N ALA A 78 19.62 -0.11 6.69
CA ALA A 78 18.73 -0.65 7.73
C ALA A 78 17.28 -0.21 7.54
N VAL A 79 17.05 1.09 7.34
CA VAL A 79 15.70 1.65 7.10
C VAL A 79 15.13 1.17 5.76
N GLY A 80 15.96 1.12 4.72
CA GLY A 80 15.57 0.60 3.39
C GLY A 80 15.11 -0.85 3.44
N MET A 81 15.85 -1.72 4.14
CA MET A 81 15.48 -3.12 4.34
C MET A 81 14.15 -3.26 5.07
N LEU A 82 13.95 -2.47 6.13
CA LEU A 82 12.67 -2.44 6.85
C LEU A 82 11.51 -1.99 5.93
N ALA A 83 11.72 -0.94 5.13
CA ALA A 83 10.72 -0.46 4.19
C ALA A 83 10.36 -1.54 3.16
N VAL A 84 11.36 -2.25 2.60
CA VAL A 84 11.12 -3.36 1.65
C VAL A 84 10.28 -4.47 2.27
N ILE A 85 10.60 -4.90 3.51
CA ILE A 85 9.84 -5.94 4.21
C ILE A 85 8.37 -5.53 4.40
N ILE A 86 8.13 -4.28 4.84
CA ILE A 86 6.77 -3.76 5.03
C ILE A 86 6.01 -3.71 3.70
N ASN A 87 6.66 -3.24 2.62
CA ASN A 87 6.03 -3.17 1.30
C ASN A 87 5.65 -4.56 0.77
N ILE A 88 6.54 -5.55 0.89
CA ILE A 88 6.25 -6.94 0.50
C ILE A 88 5.08 -7.50 1.31
N TYR A 89 5.07 -7.28 2.63
CA TYR A 89 3.98 -7.73 3.49
C TYR A 89 2.62 -7.17 3.04
N TYR A 90 2.52 -5.86 2.83
CA TYR A 90 1.27 -5.22 2.40
C TYR A 90 0.89 -5.57 0.96
N PHE A 91 1.87 -5.79 0.08
CA PHE A 91 1.64 -6.27 -1.27
C PHE A 91 0.94 -7.63 -1.26
N ILE A 92 1.49 -8.60 -0.51
CA ILE A 92 0.91 -9.94 -0.37
C ILE A 92 -0.46 -9.86 0.32
N LEU A 93 -0.60 -9.04 1.36
CA LEU A 93 -1.87 -8.87 2.07
C LEU A 93 -2.99 -8.33 1.18
N ASN A 94 -2.68 -7.39 0.28
CA ASN A 94 -3.63 -6.89 -0.72
C ASN A 94 -4.07 -8.02 -1.67
N ILE A 95 -3.14 -8.86 -2.14
CA ILE A 95 -3.48 -10.00 -2.99
C ILE A 95 -4.40 -10.98 -2.25
N ILE A 96 -4.06 -11.36 -1.02
CA ILE A 96 -4.85 -12.30 -0.21
C ILE A 96 -6.27 -11.74 0.02
N ARG A 97 -6.38 -10.47 0.39
CA ARG A 97 -7.70 -9.83 0.61
C ARG A 97 -8.50 -9.69 -0.67
N GLY A 98 -7.85 -9.37 -1.79
CA GLY A 98 -8.48 -9.36 -3.11
C GLY A 98 -9.09 -10.71 -3.46
N ILE A 99 -8.33 -11.80 -3.32
CA ILE A 99 -8.81 -13.17 -3.58
C ILE A 99 -9.96 -13.54 -2.63
N LYS A 100 -9.84 -13.21 -1.34
CA LYS A 100 -10.89 -13.51 -0.36
C LYS A 100 -12.21 -12.82 -0.72
N VAL A 101 -12.16 -11.52 -1.00
CA VAL A 101 -13.35 -10.72 -1.33
C VAL A 101 -13.95 -11.13 -2.68
N LEU A 102 -13.12 -11.55 -3.64
CA LEU A 102 -13.61 -12.06 -4.93
C LEU A 102 -14.44 -13.35 -4.76
N ASN A 103 -14.07 -14.19 -3.79
CA ASN A 103 -14.70 -15.48 -3.51
C ASN A 103 -15.74 -15.44 -2.39
N GLU A 104 -16.00 -14.28 -1.77
CA GLU A 104 -17.08 -14.14 -0.80
C GLU A 104 -18.43 -14.37 -1.50
N ASN A 105 -19.29 -15.17 -0.86
CA ASN A 105 -20.66 -15.43 -1.29
C ASN A 105 -21.60 -14.70 -0.31
N GLU A 106 -21.58 -13.37 -0.35
CA GLU A 106 -22.67 -12.55 0.18
C GLU A 106 -23.77 -12.39 -0.89
#